data_AF-A0A550HDD5-F1
#
_entry.id   AF-A0A550HDD5-F1
#
_cell.length_a   1.000
_cell.length_b   1.000
_cell.length_c   1.000
_cell.angle_alpha   90.00
_cell.angle_beta   90.00
_cell.angle_gamma   90.00
#
_symmetry.space_group_name_H-M   'P 1'
#
loop_
_entity.id
_entity.type
_entity.pdbx_description
1 polymer ?
#
loop_
_entity_poly.entity_id
_entity_poly.type
_entity_poly.pdbx_seq_one_letter_code
_entity_poly.pdbx_strand_id
1 'polypeptide(L)'
;MGGGVERVPHHRTWRSASVALATRTDALGDRPGVRIEQTRRRLARLREAGLVDRITLPRAGRMRVWFPSRYGVQLAGEWPEMRGRRPSRTVSDPTAVRLKAGHALTVTETALAFLQDARRHGDLCRPLDWIPEVHHPTGSGKAVIPDALLYYRRGSDDGDGSTLRAFVEVDRATMGPERLAAKLTAYARLHGYAPTVPGRRPTIQEPALEDWRRRYPLFPRLLFILDSTGPTGAKTRIRALRAAARDPAAFNFLHDVPILAALLTAC
;
A
#
# COMPACT_ATOMS: atom_id res chain seq x y z
N MET A 1 -52.48 -17.24 4.75
CA MET A 1 -51.52 -16.61 5.67
C MET A 1 -50.58 -17.69 6.19
N GLY A 2 -49.27 -17.43 6.20
CA GLY A 2 -48.25 -18.36 6.68
C GLY A 2 -47.20 -18.77 5.64
N GLY A 3 -46.56 -17.78 5.00
CA GLY A 3 -45.41 -18.03 4.13
C GLY A 3 -44.18 -18.42 4.94
N GLY A 4 -43.67 -19.63 4.69
CA GLY A 4 -42.39 -20.10 5.23
C GLY A 4 -41.24 -19.37 4.55
N VAL A 5 -40.58 -18.48 5.29
CA VAL A 5 -39.35 -17.83 4.86
C VAL A 5 -38.20 -18.82 5.03
N GLU A 6 -37.85 -19.47 3.93
CA GLU A 6 -36.62 -20.26 3.81
C GLU A 6 -35.41 -19.31 3.92
N ARG A 7 -34.65 -19.44 5.02
CA ARG A 7 -33.43 -18.67 5.23
C ARG A 7 -32.34 -19.18 4.28
N VAL A 8 -32.01 -18.35 3.29
CA VAL A 8 -30.83 -18.54 2.44
C VAL A 8 -29.55 -18.42 3.30
N PRO A 9 -28.61 -19.38 3.24
CA PRO A 9 -27.38 -19.30 4.00
C PRO A 9 -26.42 -18.26 3.39
N HIS A 10 -26.48 -17.03 3.90
CA HIS A 10 -25.47 -15.99 3.66
C HIS A 10 -24.27 -16.23 4.58
N HIS A 11 -23.25 -16.94 4.10
CA HIS A 11 -21.83 -16.70 4.43
C HIS A 11 -20.93 -17.70 3.68
N ARG A 12 -20.72 -17.48 2.38
CA ARG A 12 -19.55 -18.02 1.68
C ARG A 12 -18.64 -16.88 1.28
N THR A 13 -17.71 -16.59 2.19
CA THR A 13 -16.33 -16.13 1.96
C THR A 13 -16.06 -15.42 0.63
N TRP A 14 -16.32 -14.12 0.59
CA TRP A 14 -15.65 -13.19 -0.31
C TRP A 14 -14.66 -12.38 0.51
N ARG A 15 -13.38 -12.78 0.50
CA ARG A 15 -12.28 -11.97 1.02
C ARG A 15 -11.47 -11.49 -0.19
N SER A 16 -11.18 -10.19 -0.21
CA SER A 16 -10.26 -9.45 -1.10
C SER A 16 -10.89 -8.79 -2.34
N ALA A 17 -11.15 -7.49 -2.21
CA ALA A 17 -11.01 -6.53 -3.30
C ALA A 17 -9.95 -5.49 -2.89
N SER A 18 -9.28 -4.95 -3.90
CA SER A 18 -8.18 -3.97 -3.84
C SER A 18 -6.77 -4.56 -3.77
N VAL A 19 -6.38 -5.29 -4.83
CA VAL A 19 -4.98 -5.40 -5.26
C VAL A 19 -4.94 -5.32 -6.78
N ALA A 20 -4.12 -4.43 -7.34
CA ALA A 20 -3.68 -4.55 -8.73
C ALA A 20 -2.80 -5.82 -8.81
N LEU A 21 -3.40 -6.96 -9.18
CA LEU A 21 -2.64 -8.16 -9.47
C LEU A 21 -2.00 -7.99 -10.86
N ALA A 22 -0.68 -7.79 -10.89
CA ALA A 22 0.08 -8.46 -11.94
C ALA A 22 0.31 -9.89 -11.50
N THR A 23 -0.19 -10.81 -12.28
CA THR A 23 0.35 -12.17 -12.27
C THR A 23 1.65 -12.15 -13.06
N ARG A 24 2.79 -12.09 -12.37
CA ARG A 24 4.02 -12.74 -12.86
C ARG A 24 3.81 -14.23 -12.60
N THR A 25 3.84 -15.04 -13.64
CA THR A 25 3.36 -16.44 -13.63
C THR A 25 4.22 -17.40 -12.82
N ASP A 26 5.30 -16.95 -12.18
CA ASP A 26 6.41 -17.86 -11.87
C ASP A 26 6.71 -17.99 -10.36
N ALA A 27 5.98 -17.32 -9.47
CA ALA A 27 6.30 -17.33 -8.03
C ALA A 27 5.11 -17.78 -7.16
N LEU A 28 4.86 -19.09 -7.04
CA LEU A 28 4.07 -19.74 -5.98
C LEU A 28 4.11 -21.29 -6.11
N GLY A 29 5.00 -21.98 -5.38
CA GLY A 29 4.83 -23.41 -5.06
C GLY A 29 3.61 -23.60 -4.14
N ASP A 30 2.81 -24.66 -4.17
CA ASP A 30 3.00 -26.06 -4.54
C ASP A 30 1.77 -26.45 -5.40
N ARG A 31 2.02 -27.03 -6.59
CA ARG A 31 1.14 -27.03 -7.81
C ARG A 31 0.80 -25.63 -8.38
N PRO A 32 1.81 -24.86 -8.85
CA PRO A 32 1.65 -23.51 -9.40
C PRO A 32 0.58 -23.41 -10.51
N GLY A 33 0.54 -24.38 -11.43
CA GLY A 33 -0.36 -24.33 -12.59
C GLY A 33 -1.85 -24.31 -12.24
N VAL A 34 -2.28 -25.09 -11.23
CA VAL A 34 -3.69 -25.20 -10.82
C VAL A 34 -4.15 -23.91 -10.14
N ARG A 35 -3.29 -23.30 -9.29
CA ARG A 35 -3.58 -22.04 -8.59
C ARG A 35 -3.59 -20.84 -9.54
N ILE A 36 -2.69 -20.82 -10.52
CA ILE A 36 -2.64 -19.77 -11.56
C ILE A 36 -3.89 -19.81 -12.41
N GLU A 37 -4.29 -21.00 -12.87
CA GLU A 37 -5.47 -21.15 -13.72
C GLU A 37 -6.77 -20.81 -12.96
N GLN A 38 -6.87 -21.22 -11.69
CA GLN A 38 -7.98 -20.81 -10.84
C GLN A 38 -8.04 -19.29 -10.63
N THR A 39 -6.90 -18.64 -10.44
CA THR A 39 -6.81 -17.18 -10.31
C THR A 39 -7.23 -16.48 -11.60
N ARG A 40 -6.76 -16.97 -12.76
CA ARG A 40 -7.17 -16.47 -14.08
C ARG A 40 -8.67 -16.60 -14.32
N ARG A 41 -9.26 -17.75 -13.98
CA ARG A 41 -10.72 -17.97 -14.08
C ARG A 41 -11.50 -17.03 -13.17
N ARG A 42 -11.03 -16.80 -11.94
CA ARG A 42 -11.66 -15.81 -11.03
C ARG A 42 -11.59 -14.40 -11.58
N LEU A 43 -10.44 -13.97 -12.10
CA LEU A 43 -10.28 -12.65 -12.73
C LEU A 43 -11.12 -12.50 -14.01
N ALA A 44 -11.27 -13.57 -14.80
CA ALA A 44 -12.15 -13.58 -15.97
C ALA A 44 -13.61 -13.36 -15.55
N ARG A 45 -14.11 -14.08 -14.54
CA ARG A 45 -15.48 -13.89 -14.01
C ARG A 45 -15.70 -12.49 -13.45
N LEU A 46 -14.72 -11.93 -12.73
CA LEU A 46 -14.81 -10.56 -12.23
C LEU A 46 -14.89 -9.54 -13.38
N ARG A 47 -14.21 -9.80 -14.50
CA ARG A 47 -14.28 -8.95 -15.70
C ARG A 47 -15.59 -9.11 -16.44
N GLU A 48 -16.11 -10.32 -16.57
CA GLU A 48 -17.46 -10.60 -17.11
C GLU A 48 -18.54 -9.88 -16.30
N ALA A 49 -18.39 -9.85 -14.97
CA ALA A 49 -19.26 -9.08 -14.07
C ALA A 49 -19.00 -7.56 -14.09
N GLY A 50 -18.08 -7.07 -14.93
CA GLY A 50 -17.76 -5.65 -15.06
C GLY A 50 -17.05 -5.03 -13.86
N LEU A 51 -16.49 -5.82 -12.93
CA LEU A 51 -15.85 -5.34 -11.70
C LEU A 51 -14.37 -4.99 -11.89
N VAL A 52 -13.70 -5.64 -12.83
CA VAL A 52 -12.29 -5.38 -13.17
C VAL A 52 -12.12 -5.31 -14.68
N ASP A 53 -11.07 -4.64 -15.12
CA ASP A 53 -10.61 -4.70 -16.50
C ASP A 53 -9.10 -4.97 -16.54
N ARG A 54 -8.54 -5.07 -17.75
CA ARG A 54 -7.12 -5.36 -17.95
C ARG A 54 -6.52 -4.60 -19.11
N ILE A 55 -5.25 -4.25 -18.98
CA ILE A 55 -4.40 -3.88 -20.11
C ILE A 55 -3.39 -4.99 -20.39
N THR A 56 -2.97 -5.09 -21.65
CA THR A 56 -1.83 -5.92 -22.05
C THR A 56 -0.62 -5.01 -22.27
N LEU A 57 0.49 -5.31 -21.61
CA LEU A 57 1.75 -4.59 -21.81
C LEU A 57 2.50 -5.16 -23.02
N PRO A 58 3.20 -4.32 -23.81
CA PRO A 58 3.90 -4.74 -25.03
C PRO A 58 5.21 -5.52 -24.78
N ARG A 59 5.63 -5.71 -23.52
CA ARG A 59 6.85 -6.47 -23.20
C ARG A 59 6.74 -7.94 -23.59
N ALA A 60 7.90 -8.57 -23.86
CA ALA A 60 8.03 -10.01 -24.08
C ALA A 60 7.24 -10.77 -22.99
N GLY A 61 6.18 -11.50 -23.40
CA GLY A 61 5.30 -12.23 -22.49
C GLY A 61 3.86 -11.71 -22.38
N ARG A 62 3.45 -10.63 -23.08
CA ARG A 62 2.05 -10.14 -23.12
C ARG A 62 1.41 -10.05 -21.73
N MET A 63 2.17 -9.52 -20.76
CA MET A 63 1.73 -9.46 -19.37
C MET A 63 0.42 -8.68 -19.24
N ARG A 64 -0.54 -9.27 -18.53
CA ARG A 64 -1.84 -8.66 -18.26
C ARG A 64 -1.80 -7.99 -16.90
N VAL A 65 -2.10 -6.70 -16.88
CA VAL A 65 -2.26 -5.92 -15.64
C VAL A 65 -3.74 -5.70 -15.42
N TRP A 66 -4.24 -6.18 -14.29
CA TRP A 66 -5.64 -6.07 -13.90
C TRP A 66 -5.84 -4.85 -13.00
N PHE A 67 -6.93 -4.12 -13.22
CA PHE A 67 -7.29 -2.93 -12.45
C PHE A 67 -8.81 -2.87 -12.25
N PRO A 68 -9.31 -2.24 -11.18
CA PRO A 68 -10.75 -2.17 -10.95
C PRO A 68 -11.42 -1.24 -11.98
N SER A 69 -12.58 -1.65 -12.48
CA SER A 69 -13.40 -0.77 -13.32
C SER A 69 -14.03 0.33 -12.46
N ARG A 70 -14.62 1.35 -13.09
CA ARG A 70 -15.37 2.38 -12.34
C ARG A 70 -16.48 1.76 -11.48
N TYR A 71 -17.18 0.77 -12.02
CA TYR A 71 -18.23 0.04 -11.30
C TYR A 71 -17.64 -0.79 -10.14
N GLY A 72 -16.52 -1.47 -10.36
CA GLY A 72 -15.83 -2.21 -9.30
C GLY A 72 -15.33 -1.32 -8.16
N VAL A 73 -14.83 -0.11 -8.48
CA VAL A 73 -14.45 0.89 -7.48
C VAL A 73 -15.67 1.34 -6.67
N GLN A 74 -16.79 1.65 -7.34
CA GLN A 74 -18.02 2.05 -6.66
C GLN A 74 -18.50 0.96 -5.71
N LEU A 75 -18.62 -0.29 -6.19
CA LEU A 75 -19.09 -1.40 -5.38
C LEU A 75 -18.15 -1.70 -4.19
N ALA A 76 -16.84 -1.67 -4.42
CA ALA A 76 -15.86 -1.87 -3.36
C ALA A 76 -15.92 -0.74 -2.31
N GLY A 77 -16.28 0.48 -2.72
CA GLY A 77 -16.45 1.63 -1.82
C GLY A 77 -17.55 1.44 -0.77
N GLU A 78 -18.57 0.63 -1.06
CA GLU A 78 -19.66 0.31 -0.12
C GLU A 78 -19.24 -0.69 0.97
N TRP A 79 -18.10 -1.35 0.80
CA TRP A 79 -17.66 -2.37 1.76
C TRP A 79 -17.18 -1.74 3.07
N PRO A 80 -17.56 -2.30 4.23
CA PRO A 80 -17.11 -1.79 5.53
C PRO A 80 -15.61 -1.59 5.63
N GLU A 81 -14.82 -2.52 5.06
CA GLU A 81 -13.37 -2.51 5.07
C GLU A 81 -12.77 -1.34 4.29
N MET A 82 -13.51 -0.80 3.31
CA MET A 82 -13.08 0.29 2.43
C MET A 82 -13.60 1.67 2.87
N ARG A 83 -14.43 1.74 3.92
CA ARG A 83 -14.94 3.03 4.42
C ARG A 83 -13.81 3.98 4.78
N GLY A 84 -14.01 5.26 4.47
CA GLY A 84 -13.01 6.30 4.69
C GLY A 84 -11.81 6.26 3.74
N ARG A 85 -11.73 5.27 2.83
CA ARG A 85 -10.70 5.22 1.80
C ARG A 85 -11.20 5.92 0.55
N ARG A 86 -10.38 6.84 0.00
CA ARG A 86 -10.64 7.46 -1.29
C ARG A 86 -9.68 6.90 -2.33
N PRO A 87 -10.16 6.06 -3.26
CA PRO A 87 -9.33 5.60 -4.36
C PRO A 87 -8.94 6.78 -5.26
N SER A 88 -7.77 6.68 -5.90
CA SER A 88 -7.36 7.67 -6.89
C SER A 88 -8.40 7.79 -8.01
N ARG A 89 -8.66 9.01 -8.48
CA ARG A 89 -9.55 9.27 -9.63
C ARG A 89 -9.11 8.55 -10.90
N THR A 90 -7.82 8.21 -11.01
CA THR A 90 -7.23 7.54 -12.17
C THR A 90 -7.10 6.02 -12.02
N VAL A 91 -7.59 5.43 -10.92
CA VAL A 91 -7.43 3.99 -10.64
C VAL A 91 -8.08 3.08 -11.69
N SER A 92 -9.11 3.58 -12.38
CA SER A 92 -9.84 2.87 -13.44
C SER A 92 -9.51 3.37 -14.85
N ASP A 93 -8.54 4.28 -15.00
CA ASP A 93 -8.14 4.83 -16.30
C ASP A 93 -7.07 3.92 -16.96
N PRO A 94 -7.32 3.31 -18.13
CA PRO A 94 -6.39 2.38 -18.75
C PRO A 94 -5.02 2.99 -19.09
N THR A 95 -4.99 4.28 -19.43
CA THR A 95 -3.76 5.00 -19.78
C THR A 95 -2.92 5.27 -18.54
N ALA A 96 -3.55 5.76 -17.46
CA ALA A 96 -2.89 5.95 -16.18
C ALA A 96 -2.38 4.63 -15.61
N VAL A 97 -3.17 3.56 -15.70
CA VAL A 97 -2.75 2.20 -15.29
C VAL A 97 -1.54 1.76 -16.10
N ARG A 98 -1.50 1.99 -17.42
CA ARG A 98 -0.36 1.64 -18.27
C ARG A 98 0.91 2.38 -17.86
N LEU A 99 0.81 3.69 -17.62
CA LEU A 99 1.93 4.53 -17.20
C LEU A 99 2.48 4.12 -15.83
N LYS A 100 1.60 3.78 -14.90
CA LYS A 100 1.97 3.34 -13.54
C LYS A 100 2.33 1.87 -13.43
N ALA A 101 2.03 1.05 -14.45
CA ALA A 101 2.06 -0.40 -14.36
C ALA A 101 3.35 -0.91 -13.72
N GLY A 102 4.51 -0.55 -14.27
CA GLY A 102 5.80 -1.02 -13.75
C GLY A 102 5.99 -0.73 -12.26
N HIS A 103 5.61 0.47 -11.79
CA HIS A 103 5.70 0.83 -10.37
C HIS A 103 4.71 0.05 -9.51
N ALA A 104 3.44 0.03 -9.93
CA ALA A 104 2.40 -0.71 -9.23
C ALA A 104 2.71 -2.21 -9.11
N LEU A 105 3.38 -2.80 -10.11
CA LEU A 105 3.77 -4.20 -10.05
C LEU A 105 4.83 -4.45 -8.98
N THR A 106 5.86 -3.60 -8.89
CA THR A 106 6.87 -3.73 -7.84
C THR A 106 6.28 -3.49 -6.45
N VAL A 107 5.31 -2.58 -6.31
CA VAL A 107 4.55 -2.39 -5.06
C VAL A 107 3.79 -3.66 -4.69
N THR A 108 3.14 -4.33 -5.66
CA THR A 108 2.47 -5.62 -5.43
C THR A 108 3.46 -6.76 -5.14
N GLU A 109 4.60 -6.83 -5.82
CA GLU A 109 5.67 -7.80 -5.55
C GLU A 109 6.21 -7.63 -4.13
N THR A 110 6.38 -6.39 -3.67
CA THR A 110 6.75 -6.07 -2.28
C THR A 110 5.70 -6.59 -1.29
N ALA A 111 4.41 -6.38 -1.56
CA ALA A 111 3.33 -6.90 -0.73
C ALA A 111 3.39 -8.44 -0.62
N LEU A 112 3.62 -9.12 -1.75
CA LEU A 112 3.75 -10.57 -1.80
C LEU A 112 4.95 -11.06 -0.98
N ALA A 113 6.08 -10.35 -1.01
CA ALA A 113 7.24 -10.68 -0.19
C ALA A 113 6.90 -10.67 1.31
N PHE A 114 6.18 -9.64 1.80
CA PHE A 114 5.73 -9.60 3.20
C PHE A 114 4.71 -10.68 3.55
N LEU A 115 3.75 -10.97 2.65
CA LEU A 115 2.77 -12.03 2.86
C LEU A 115 3.41 -13.42 2.93
N GLN A 116 4.41 -13.67 2.09
CA GLN A 116 5.17 -14.92 2.07
C GLN A 116 6.07 -15.02 3.30
N ASP A 117 6.74 -13.93 3.67
CA ASP A 117 7.60 -13.89 4.84
C ASP A 117 6.82 -14.14 6.13
N ALA A 118 5.67 -13.48 6.29
CA ALA A 118 4.80 -13.70 7.43
C ALA A 118 4.39 -15.18 7.54
N ARG A 119 4.02 -15.80 6.41
CA ARG A 119 3.67 -17.22 6.38
C ARG A 119 4.84 -18.12 6.78
N ARG A 120 6.07 -17.79 6.36
CA ARG A 120 7.27 -18.58 6.73
C ARG A 120 7.56 -18.50 8.23
N HIS A 121 7.33 -17.34 8.83
CA HIS A 121 7.64 -17.09 10.24
C HIS A 121 6.48 -17.36 11.20
N GLY A 122 5.30 -17.75 10.70
CA GLY A 122 4.09 -17.90 11.52
C GLY A 122 3.52 -16.57 12.03
N ASP A 123 3.93 -15.47 11.41
CA ASP A 123 3.44 -14.12 11.67
C ASP A 123 2.15 -13.84 10.88
N LEU A 124 1.47 -12.73 11.18
CA LEU A 124 0.26 -12.33 10.49
C LEU A 124 0.50 -11.10 9.61
N CYS A 125 0.33 -11.34 8.31
CA CYS A 125 0.12 -10.33 7.29
C CYS A 125 -0.94 -10.89 6.34
N ARG A 126 -2.13 -10.28 6.31
CA ARG A 126 -3.24 -10.67 5.44
C ARG A 126 -3.31 -9.71 4.24
N PRO A 127 -4.01 -10.08 3.15
CA PRO A 127 -4.10 -9.20 1.98
C PRO A 127 -4.65 -7.79 2.25
N LEU A 128 -5.52 -7.63 3.26
CA LEU A 128 -6.08 -6.32 3.64
C LEU A 128 -5.19 -5.53 4.61
N ASP A 129 -4.12 -6.15 5.12
CA ASP A 129 -3.10 -5.50 5.95
C ASP A 129 -2.08 -4.74 5.09
N TRP A 130 -2.14 -4.89 3.76
CA TRP A 130 -1.41 -4.06 2.80
C TRP A 130 -2.38 -3.14 2.06
N ILE A 131 -2.23 -1.83 2.25
CA ILE A 131 -3.14 -0.82 1.69
C ILE A 131 -2.36 0.10 0.75
N PRO A 132 -2.56 0.01 -0.58
CA PRO A 132 -1.84 0.87 -1.52
C PRO A 132 -2.36 2.31 -1.53
N GLU A 133 -1.48 3.26 -1.86
CA GLU A 133 -1.78 4.69 -2.12
C GLU A 133 -2.66 5.37 -1.04
N VAL A 134 -2.29 5.29 0.25
CA VAL A 134 -3.07 5.92 1.33
C VAL A 134 -2.86 7.44 1.38
N HIS A 135 -3.92 8.21 1.21
CA HIS A 135 -3.85 9.67 1.13
C HIS A 135 -3.75 10.38 2.49
N HIS A 136 -2.74 11.23 2.68
CA HIS A 136 -2.55 12.06 3.88
C HIS A 136 -2.45 13.55 3.52
N PRO A 137 -3.55 14.33 3.63
CA PRO A 137 -3.51 15.75 3.30
C PRO A 137 -2.65 16.53 4.31
N THR A 138 -1.88 17.50 3.82
CA THR A 138 -1.00 18.35 4.64
C THR A 138 -1.30 19.84 4.44
N GLY A 139 -2.53 20.19 4.04
CA GLY A 139 -2.97 21.55 3.75
C GLY A 139 -2.52 22.08 2.38
N SER A 140 -3.12 23.20 1.96
CA SER A 140 -2.82 23.90 0.68
C SER A 140 -2.83 23.00 -0.57
N GLY A 141 -3.74 22.02 -0.60
CA GLY A 141 -3.85 21.05 -1.70
C GLY A 141 -2.71 20.03 -1.80
N LYS A 142 -1.78 20.00 -0.84
CA LYS A 142 -0.68 19.03 -0.78
C LYS A 142 -1.10 17.80 0.01
N ALA A 143 -0.51 16.67 -0.34
CA ALA A 143 -0.67 15.42 0.39
C ALA A 143 0.59 14.56 0.30
N VAL A 144 0.82 13.79 1.34
CA VAL A 144 1.76 12.66 1.32
C VAL A 144 0.96 11.40 1.01
N ILE A 145 1.41 10.66 0.01
CA ILE A 145 0.77 9.41 -0.43
C ILE A 145 1.87 8.35 -0.46
N PRO A 146 2.06 7.56 0.61
CA PRO A 146 2.86 6.35 0.56
C PRO A 146 2.42 5.44 -0.59
N ASP A 147 3.38 4.73 -1.17
CA ASP A 147 3.08 3.66 -2.12
C ASP A 147 2.21 2.58 -1.47
N ALA A 148 2.46 2.29 -0.19
CA ALA A 148 1.56 1.49 0.63
C ALA A 148 1.64 1.78 2.14
N LEU A 149 0.61 1.39 2.87
CA LEU A 149 0.59 1.24 4.31
C LEU A 149 0.54 -0.25 4.64
N LEU A 150 1.52 -0.73 5.41
CA LEU A 150 1.62 -2.09 5.89
C LEU A 150 1.21 -2.17 7.36
N TYR A 151 0.36 -3.15 7.69
CA TYR A 151 0.16 -3.68 9.03
C TYR A 151 0.77 -5.08 9.08
N TYR A 152 1.56 -5.36 10.11
CA TYR A 152 2.23 -6.64 10.27
C TYR A 152 2.21 -7.01 11.75
N ARG A 153 1.80 -8.22 12.11
CA ARG A 153 1.85 -8.69 13.50
C ARG A 153 2.83 -9.83 13.62
N ARG A 154 3.77 -9.69 14.54
CA ARG A 154 4.70 -10.77 14.89
C ARG A 154 4.02 -11.78 15.82
N GLY A 155 4.19 -13.07 15.56
CA GLY A 155 3.53 -14.16 16.28
C GLY A 155 2.16 -14.57 15.70
N SER A 156 1.62 -15.67 16.24
CA SER A 156 0.35 -16.26 15.81
C SER A 156 -0.88 -15.43 16.26
N ASP A 157 -2.04 -15.71 15.65
CA ASP A 157 -3.30 -14.98 15.90
C ASP A 157 -3.77 -15.05 17.36
N ASP A 158 -3.35 -16.08 18.10
CA ASP A 158 -3.78 -16.36 19.49
C ASP A 158 -2.88 -15.72 20.57
N GLY A 159 -1.84 -14.95 20.22
CA GLY A 159 -0.86 -14.40 21.16
C GLY A 159 -0.84 -12.87 21.29
N ASP A 160 -0.13 -12.36 22.31
CA ASP A 160 0.18 -10.93 22.53
C ASP A 160 1.27 -10.43 21.54
N GLY A 161 0.97 -10.58 20.25
CA GLY A 161 1.89 -10.26 19.17
C GLY A 161 2.08 -8.76 18.98
N SER A 162 3.32 -8.30 18.88
CA SER A 162 3.61 -6.88 18.61
C SER A 162 3.08 -6.48 17.23
N THR A 163 2.18 -5.49 17.18
CA THR A 163 1.66 -4.94 15.93
C THR A 163 2.59 -3.84 15.39
N LEU A 164 3.16 -4.10 14.22
CA LEU A 164 4.00 -3.17 13.47
C LEU A 164 3.19 -2.49 12.36
N ARG A 165 3.55 -1.24 12.08
CA ARG A 165 2.98 -0.45 10.99
C ARG A 165 4.09 0.29 10.26
N ALA A 166 3.99 0.37 8.94
CA ALA A 166 4.94 1.11 8.12
C ALA A 166 4.28 1.80 6.93
N PHE A 167 4.63 3.06 6.68
CA PHE A 167 4.54 3.66 5.37
C PHE A 167 5.67 3.10 4.50
N VAL A 168 5.31 2.50 3.38
CA VAL A 168 6.22 1.86 2.46
C VAL A 168 6.36 2.73 1.21
N GLU A 169 7.61 2.98 0.84
CA GLU A 169 8.02 3.70 -0.36
C GLU A 169 8.89 2.79 -1.22
N VAL A 170 8.44 2.48 -2.42
CA VAL A 170 9.18 1.65 -3.36
C VAL A 170 9.98 2.55 -4.30
N ASP A 171 11.28 2.34 -4.41
CA ASP A 171 12.15 3.05 -5.34
C ASP A 171 12.76 2.10 -6.36
N ARG A 172 12.28 2.21 -7.61
CA ARG A 172 12.71 1.39 -8.76
C ARG A 172 13.87 2.00 -9.53
N ALA A 173 14.61 2.89 -8.88
CA ALA A 173 15.66 3.69 -9.49
C ALA A 173 15.22 4.64 -10.63
N THR A 174 13.92 4.87 -10.80
CA THR A 174 13.39 5.74 -11.87
C THR A 174 13.47 7.23 -11.54
N MET A 175 13.70 7.57 -10.27
CA MET A 175 13.98 8.91 -9.81
C MET A 175 15.42 9.04 -9.29
N GLY A 176 15.94 10.27 -9.32
CA GLY A 176 17.22 10.59 -8.71
C GLY A 176 17.19 10.41 -7.19
N PRO A 177 18.35 10.09 -6.57
CA PRO A 177 18.44 9.83 -5.13
C PRO A 177 18.03 11.04 -4.27
N GLU A 178 18.23 12.27 -4.75
CA GLU A 178 17.75 13.49 -4.06
C GLU A 178 16.23 13.58 -4.02
N ARG A 179 15.54 13.11 -5.06
CA ARG A 179 14.07 13.09 -5.10
C ARG A 179 13.50 12.02 -4.16
N LEU A 180 14.21 10.90 -4.01
CA LEU A 180 13.91 9.90 -2.99
C LEU A 180 14.09 10.50 -1.58
N ALA A 181 15.22 11.17 -1.35
CA ALA A 181 15.52 11.85 -0.11
C ALA A 181 14.48 12.94 0.25
N ALA A 182 13.97 13.69 -0.73
CA ALA A 182 12.92 14.68 -0.50
C ALA A 182 11.60 14.07 0.03
N LYS A 183 11.34 12.77 -0.18
CA LYS A 183 10.20 12.08 0.44
C LYS A 183 10.33 12.10 1.97
N LEU A 184 11.54 11.96 2.51
CA LEU A 184 11.79 12.01 3.94
C LEU A 184 11.32 13.34 4.55
N THR A 185 11.71 14.46 3.94
CA THR A 185 11.28 15.79 4.37
C THR A 185 9.75 15.95 4.28
N ALA A 186 9.10 15.32 3.29
CA ALA A 186 7.64 15.32 3.19
C ALA A 186 6.99 14.56 4.36
N TYR A 187 7.53 13.42 4.78
CA TYR A 187 7.06 12.69 5.96
C TYR A 187 7.31 13.43 7.27
N ALA A 188 8.47 14.08 7.42
CA ALA A 188 8.75 14.92 8.59
C ALA A 188 7.72 16.06 8.71
N ARG A 189 7.35 16.69 7.58
CA ARG A 189 6.26 17.68 7.54
C ARG A 189 4.90 17.08 7.88
N LEU A 190 4.57 15.88 7.39
CA LEU A 190 3.34 15.18 7.76
C LEU A 190 3.30 14.87 9.26
N HIS A 191 4.42 14.45 9.84
CA HIS A 191 4.52 14.11 11.26
C HIS A 191 4.18 15.31 12.15
N GLY A 192 4.69 16.50 11.83
CA GLY A 192 4.37 17.74 12.55
C GLY A 192 3.11 18.46 12.06
N TYR A 193 2.35 17.89 11.12
CA TYR A 193 1.22 18.60 10.53
C TYR A 193 0.00 18.59 11.45
N ALA A 194 -0.28 19.75 12.06
CA ALA A 194 -1.51 20.03 12.78
C ALA A 194 -2.38 21.01 11.96
N PRO A 195 -3.60 20.64 11.55
CA PRO A 195 -4.48 21.52 10.78
C PRO A 195 -4.91 22.74 11.62
N THR A 196 -4.67 23.94 11.12
CA THR A 196 -5.24 25.16 11.69
C THR A 196 -6.70 25.29 11.24
N VAL A 197 -7.64 25.30 12.19
CA VAL A 197 -9.07 25.53 11.89
C VAL A 197 -9.29 27.05 11.74
N PRO A 198 -9.71 27.56 10.56
CA PRO A 198 -10.02 28.97 10.39
C PRO A 198 -11.13 29.42 11.35
N GLY A 199 -10.93 30.55 12.04
CA GLY A 199 -11.92 31.12 12.97
C GLY A 199 -11.84 30.60 14.42
N ARG A 200 -11.07 29.55 14.70
CA ARG A 200 -10.76 29.14 16.07
C ARG A 200 -9.48 29.85 16.53
N ARG A 201 -9.60 30.81 17.46
CA ARG A 201 -8.41 31.34 18.15
C ARG A 201 -7.81 30.19 18.95
N PRO A 202 -6.53 29.81 18.74
CA PRO A 202 -5.88 28.85 19.60
C PRO A 202 -5.87 29.42 21.02
N THR A 203 -6.65 28.83 21.92
CA THR A 203 -6.47 29.04 23.35
C THR A 203 -5.09 28.50 23.69
N ILE A 204 -4.33 29.24 24.50
CA ILE A 204 -2.93 28.95 24.89
C ILE A 204 -2.75 27.53 25.50
N GLN A 205 -3.84 26.83 25.80
CA GLN A 205 -3.89 25.56 26.52
C GLN A 205 -4.21 24.32 25.67
N GLU A 206 -4.60 24.44 24.39
CA GLU A 206 -4.86 23.26 23.55
C GLU A 206 -3.70 23.00 22.59
N PRO A 207 -2.86 21.98 22.82
CA PRO A 207 -1.84 21.60 21.84
C PRO A 207 -2.54 21.18 20.55
N ALA A 208 -2.09 21.76 19.43
CA ALA A 208 -2.63 21.42 18.12
C ALA A 208 -2.32 19.94 17.82
N LEU A 209 -3.34 19.08 17.88
CA LEU A 209 -3.17 17.65 17.65
C LEU A 209 -2.86 17.38 16.18
N GLU A 210 -1.78 16.66 15.93
CA GLU A 210 -1.34 16.30 14.59
C GLU A 210 -2.38 15.38 13.91
N ASP A 211 -2.69 15.65 12.64
CA ASP A 211 -3.83 15.00 11.96
C ASP A 211 -3.71 13.47 11.91
N TRP A 212 -2.47 12.98 11.78
CA TRP A 212 -2.19 11.56 11.68
C TRP A 212 -2.60 10.79 12.95
N ARG A 213 -2.62 11.42 14.13
CA ARG A 213 -3.00 10.77 15.41
C ARG A 213 -4.46 10.33 15.44
N ARG A 214 -5.31 10.91 14.59
CA ARG A 214 -6.70 10.44 14.42
C ARG A 214 -6.78 9.07 13.73
N ARG A 215 -5.75 8.71 12.97
CA ARG A 215 -5.70 7.50 12.13
C ARG A 215 -4.79 6.42 12.72
N TYR A 216 -3.76 6.82 13.46
CA TYR A 216 -2.75 5.90 13.97
C TYR A 216 -2.45 6.17 15.44
N PRO A 217 -2.43 5.14 16.31
CA PRO A 217 -2.00 5.29 17.70
C PRO A 217 -0.54 5.75 17.83
N LEU A 218 0.31 5.32 16.89
CA LEU A 218 1.70 5.72 16.73
C LEU A 218 1.96 6.00 15.26
N PHE A 219 2.84 6.95 14.97
CA PHE A 219 3.19 7.25 13.58
C PHE A 219 3.79 6.01 12.92
N PRO A 220 3.31 5.59 11.74
CA PRO A 220 3.87 4.43 11.04
C PRO A 220 5.36 4.63 10.73
N ARG A 221 6.17 3.57 10.88
CA ARG A 221 7.59 3.59 10.49
C ARG A 221 7.72 3.94 9.02
N LEU A 222 8.87 4.48 8.61
CA LEU A 222 9.13 4.72 7.20
C LEU A 222 10.03 3.63 6.63
N LEU A 223 9.54 2.89 5.64
CA LEU A 223 10.27 1.79 5.02
C LEU A 223 10.47 2.06 3.53
N PHE A 224 11.73 2.22 3.14
CA PHE A 224 12.14 2.32 1.75
C PHE A 224 12.50 0.94 1.20
N ILE A 225 11.87 0.53 0.11
CA ILE A 225 12.16 -0.71 -0.61
C ILE A 225 12.86 -0.35 -1.91
N LEU A 226 14.14 -0.71 -2.01
CA LEU A 226 14.98 -0.40 -3.16
C LEU A 226 14.95 -1.57 -4.13
N ASP A 227 14.44 -1.33 -5.35
CA ASP A 227 14.36 -2.32 -6.43
C ASP A 227 15.20 -1.86 -7.63
N SER A 228 15.78 -2.81 -8.36
CA SER A 228 16.43 -2.56 -9.65
C SER A 228 17.57 -1.52 -9.62
N THR A 229 18.23 -1.33 -8.48
CA THR A 229 19.29 -0.31 -8.30
C THR A 229 20.72 -0.87 -8.39
N GLY A 230 20.89 -2.19 -8.28
CA GLY A 230 22.20 -2.83 -8.08
C GLY A 230 22.88 -2.42 -6.76
N PRO A 231 23.98 -3.08 -6.34
CA PRO A 231 24.62 -2.79 -5.05
C PRO A 231 25.10 -1.33 -4.91
N THR A 232 25.69 -0.77 -5.97
CA THR A 232 26.16 0.62 -5.99
C THR A 232 25.00 1.61 -5.93
N GLY A 233 23.94 1.39 -6.73
CA GLY A 233 22.79 2.29 -6.73
C GLY A 233 22.02 2.27 -5.42
N ALA A 234 21.94 1.12 -4.74
CA ALA A 234 21.39 1.00 -3.40
C ALA A 234 22.19 1.80 -2.38
N LYS A 235 23.52 1.66 -2.37
CA LYS A 235 24.41 2.44 -1.49
C LYS A 235 24.26 3.94 -1.70
N THR A 236 24.20 4.41 -2.95
CA THR A 236 23.99 5.83 -3.27
C THR A 236 22.67 6.36 -2.70
N ARG A 237 21.58 5.59 -2.82
CA ARG A 237 20.26 5.96 -2.28
C ARG A 237 20.23 5.99 -0.77
N ILE A 238 20.82 4.98 -0.12
CA ILE A 238 20.97 4.95 1.34
C ILE A 238 21.81 6.16 1.80
N ARG A 239 22.86 6.53 1.06
CA ARG A 239 23.66 7.73 1.36
C ARG A 239 22.83 9.02 1.26
N ALA A 240 22.00 9.17 0.23
CA ALA A 240 21.11 10.32 0.09
C ALA A 240 20.06 10.38 1.20
N LEU A 241 19.43 9.25 1.56
CA LEU A 241 18.51 9.17 2.70
C LEU A 241 19.19 9.57 4.00
N ARG A 242 20.41 9.08 4.25
CA ARG A 242 21.22 9.47 5.42
C ARG A 242 21.62 10.95 5.42
N ALA A 243 21.88 11.53 4.25
CA ALA A 243 22.19 12.95 4.14
C ALA A 243 20.97 13.81 4.46
N ALA A 244 19.79 13.48 3.92
CA ALA A 244 18.54 14.16 4.26
C ALA A 244 18.13 13.98 5.72
N ALA A 245 18.49 12.85 6.33
CA ALA A 245 18.30 12.63 7.76
C ALA A 245 19.15 13.57 8.65
N ARG A 246 20.10 14.34 8.10
CA ARG A 246 20.85 15.36 8.85
C ARG A 246 20.21 16.74 8.77
N ASP A 247 19.15 16.91 7.99
CA ASP A 247 18.39 18.16 7.95
C ASP A 247 17.77 18.42 9.35
N PRO A 248 18.00 19.60 9.96
CA PRO A 248 17.38 19.96 11.23
C PRO A 248 15.85 19.81 11.23
N ALA A 249 15.20 20.04 10.07
CA ALA A 249 13.76 19.86 9.93
C ALA A 249 13.30 18.39 10.05
N ALA A 250 14.20 17.42 9.84
CA ALA A 250 13.95 16.00 10.02
C ALA A 250 14.43 15.48 11.39
N PHE A 251 15.24 16.22 12.13
CA PHE A 251 15.90 15.72 13.36
C PHE A 251 14.91 15.18 14.39
N ASN A 252 13.89 15.95 14.77
CA ASN A 252 12.87 15.49 15.73
C ASN A 252 12.08 14.29 15.19
N PHE A 253 11.80 14.27 13.89
CA PHE A 253 11.10 13.16 13.25
C PHE A 253 11.89 11.85 13.34
N LEU A 254 13.22 11.89 13.23
CA LEU A 254 14.08 10.70 13.29
C LEU A 254 14.23 10.11 14.68
N HIS A 255 14.09 10.95 15.70
CA HIS A 255 14.07 10.49 17.09
C HIS A 255 12.82 9.64 17.36
N ASP A 256 11.68 10.07 16.80
CA ASP A 256 10.39 9.46 17.12
C ASP A 256 9.99 8.36 16.13
N VAL A 257 10.48 8.40 14.89
CA VAL A 257 10.04 7.54 13.79
C VAL A 257 11.21 6.72 13.22
N PRO A 258 11.20 5.38 13.42
CA PRO A 258 12.19 4.51 12.79
C PRO A 258 12.11 4.57 11.26
N ILE A 259 13.28 4.74 10.63
CA ILE A 259 13.45 4.70 9.18
C ILE A 259 14.29 3.50 8.80
N LEU A 260 13.76 2.72 7.86
CA LEU A 260 14.34 1.48 7.40
C LEU A 260 14.52 1.54 5.88
N ALA A 261 15.56 0.87 5.38
CA ALA A 261 15.74 0.64 3.96
C ALA A 261 16.09 -0.84 3.74
N ALA A 262 15.42 -1.48 2.79
CA ALA A 262 15.65 -2.86 2.42
C ALA A 262 15.72 -3.00 0.90
N LEU A 263 16.43 -4.03 0.43
CA LEU A 263 16.45 -4.39 -0.99
C LEU A 263 15.30 -5.35 -1.29
N LEU A 264 14.61 -5.13 -2.41
CA LEU A 264 13.68 -6.13 -2.92
C LEU A 264 14.49 -7.23 -3.62
N THR A 265 14.69 -8.35 -2.94
CA THR A 265 15.28 -9.54 -3.55
C THR A 265 14.18 -10.29 -4.29
N ALA A 266 14.43 -10.67 -5.54
CA ALA A 266 13.55 -11.60 -6.24
C ALA A 266 13.45 -12.89 -5.40
N CYS A 267 12.22 -13.28 -5.06
CA CYS A 267 11.92 -14.57 -4.44
C CYS A 267 11.92 -15.68 -5.48
#